data_AF-A0A0D7KM50-F1
#
_entry.id   AF-A0A0D7KM50-F1
#
_cell.length_a   1.000
_cell.length_b   1.000
_cell.length_c   1.000
_cell.angle_alpha   90.00
_cell.angle_beta   90.00
_cell.angle_gamma   90.00
#
_symmetry.space_group_name_H-M   'P 1'
#
loop_
_entity.id
_entity.type
_entity.pdbx_description
1 polymer ?
#
loop_
_entity_poly.entity_id
_entity_poly.type
_entity_poly.pdbx_seq_one_letter_code
_entity_poly.pdbx_strand_id
1 'polypeptide(L)' 'AWLEDISVRGLRDIALTGSDVLQATERMAGPWLRQCLEQVWLSVALGELANEREALLDYVRKAWNEQ' A
#
# COMPACT_ATOMS: atom_id res chain seq x y z
N ALA A 1 -4.27 -22.79 -10.50
CA ALA A 1 -4.49 -21.89 -11.67
C ALA A 1 -3.84 -20.54 -11.37
N TRP A 2 -3.32 -19.78 -12.35
CA TRP A 2 -2.54 -18.54 -12.09
C TRP A 2 -3.24 -17.50 -11.19
N LEU A 3 -4.57 -17.50 -11.16
CA LEU A 3 -5.39 -16.64 -10.29
C LEU A 3 -5.28 -17.00 -8.80
N GLU A 4 -4.90 -18.23 -8.47
CA GLU A 4 -4.72 -18.69 -7.08
C GLU A 4 -3.41 -18.22 -6.47
N ASP A 5 -2.44 -17.82 -7.31
CA ASP A 5 -1.14 -17.30 -6.87
C ASP A 5 -1.19 -15.82 -6.46
N ILE A 6 -2.29 -15.13 -6.75
CA ILE A 6 -2.49 -13.73 -6.34
C ILE A 6 -2.90 -13.69 -4.87
N SER A 7 -2.01 -13.16 -4.03
CA SER A 7 -2.15 -13.13 -2.57
C SER A 7 -3.18 -12.13 -2.04
N VAL A 8 -3.52 -11.10 -2.83
CA VAL A 8 -4.46 -10.02 -2.45
C VAL A 8 -5.46 -9.74 -3.57
N ARG A 9 -6.75 -9.61 -3.25
CA ARG A 9 -7.84 -9.39 -4.22
C ARG A 9 -8.40 -7.96 -4.20
N GLY A 10 -8.04 -7.18 -3.18
CA GLY A 10 -8.35 -5.75 -3.13
C GLY A 10 -7.67 -5.02 -1.97
N LEU A 11 -8.00 -3.74 -1.83
CA LEU A 11 -7.45 -2.85 -0.79
C LEU A 11 -7.66 -3.31 0.65
N ARG A 12 -8.64 -4.20 0.90
CA ARG A 12 -8.90 -4.73 2.24
C ARG A 12 -7.94 -5.85 2.64
N ASP A 13 -7.23 -6.41 1.66
CA ASP A 13 -6.35 -7.56 1.85
C ASP A 13 -4.89 -7.13 2.10
N ILE A 14 -4.56 -5.86 1.88
CA ILE A 14 -3.23 -5.35 2.22
C ILE A 14 -3.12 -5.11 3.73
N ALA A 15 -1.96 -5.39 4.30
CA ALA A 15 -1.62 -5.22 5.72
C ALA A 15 -1.38 -3.74 6.10
N LEU A 16 -2.12 -2.82 5.47
CA LEU A 16 -1.98 -1.38 5.63
C LEU A 16 -3.34 -0.70 5.62
N THR A 17 -3.56 0.20 6.56
CA THR A 17 -4.77 1.04 6.61
C THR A 17 -4.50 2.46 6.15
N GLY A 18 -5.56 3.21 5.82
CA GLY A 18 -5.43 4.63 5.52
C GLY A 18 -4.84 5.43 6.69
N SER A 19 -5.18 5.06 7.93
CA SER A 19 -4.61 5.71 9.13
C SER A 19 -3.10 5.49 9.24
N ASP A 20 -2.61 4.30 8.91
CA ASP A 20 -1.18 4.00 8.90
C ASP A 20 -0.44 4.90 7.89
N VAL A 21 -1.01 5.06 6.69
CA VAL A 21 -0.44 5.94 5.63
C VAL A 21 -0.38 7.40 6.08
N LEU A 22 -1.45 7.92 6.67
CA LEU A 22 -1.50 9.32 7.14
C LEU A 22 -0.48 9.56 8.26
N GLN A 23 -0.33 8.61 9.18
CA GLN A 23 0.66 8.71 10.23
C GLN A 23 2.10 8.62 9.69
N ALA A 24 2.34 7.74 8.72
CA ALA A 24 3.68 7.52 8.17
C ALA A 24 4.18 8.65 7.27
N THR A 25 3.25 9.38 6.65
CA THR A 25 3.54 10.52 5.75
C THR A 25 3.40 11.88 6.42
N GLU A 26 2.82 11.92 7.63
CA GLU A 26 2.49 13.16 8.36
C GLU A 26 1.59 14.13 7.55
N ARG A 27 0.77 13.58 6.65
CA ARG A 27 -0.12 14.35 5.76
C ARG A 27 -1.57 14.26 6.19
N MET A 28 -2.34 15.30 5.84
CA MET A 28 -3.79 15.29 6.02
C MET A 28 -4.49 14.40 4.98
N ALA A 29 -5.60 13.80 5.39
CA ALA A 29 -6.44 12.99 4.52
C ALA A 29 -6.90 13.79 3.29
N GLY A 30 -6.81 13.16 2.11
CA GLY A 30 -7.24 13.76 0.85
C GLY A 30 -7.37 12.71 -0.25
N PRO A 31 -7.73 13.13 -1.48
CA PRO A 31 -7.94 12.22 -2.61
C PRO A 31 -6.73 11.33 -2.92
N TRP A 32 -5.52 11.81 -2.62
CA TRP A 32 -4.25 11.10 -2.79
C TRP A 32 -4.14 9.81 -1.95
N LEU A 33 -4.85 9.73 -0.80
CA LEU A 33 -4.76 8.58 0.11
C LEU A 33 -5.23 7.29 -0.57
N ARG A 34 -6.34 7.39 -1.32
CA ARG A 34 -6.86 6.25 -2.09
C ARG A 34 -5.87 5.81 -3.15
N GLN A 35 -5.29 6.76 -3.89
CA GLN A 35 -4.29 6.47 -4.92
C GLN A 35 -3.05 5.80 -4.33
N CYS A 36 -2.59 6.25 -3.16
CA CYS A 36 -1.49 5.61 -2.44
C CYS A 36 -1.81 4.16 -2.07
N LEU A 37 -2.98 3.90 -1.47
CA LEU A 37 -3.40 2.54 -1.12
C LEU A 37 -3.55 1.64 -2.35
N GLU A 38 -4.05 2.18 -3.47
CA GLU A 38 -4.18 1.48 -4.75
C GLU A 38 -2.82 1.12 -5.35
N GLN A 39 -1.81 2.00 -5.27
CA GLN A 39 -0.44 1.70 -5.68
C GLN A 39 0.19 0.61 -4.83
N VAL A 40 0.05 0.69 -3.50
CA VAL A 40 0.55 -0.33 -2.58
C VAL A 40 -0.07 -1.70 -2.89
N TRP A 41 -1.39 -1.74 -3.05
CA TRP A 41 -2.10 -2.96 -3.42
C TRP A 41 -1.63 -3.54 -4.75
N LEU A 42 -1.45 -2.71 -5.77
CA LEU A 42 -0.99 -3.18 -7.07
C LEU A 42 0.40 -3.82 -6.98
N SER A 43 1.36 -3.20 -6.28
CA SER A 43 2.69 -3.77 -6.09
C SER A 43 2.68 -5.09 -5.30
N VAL A 44 1.79 -5.22 -4.31
CA VAL A 44 1.60 -6.50 -3.60
C VAL A 44 0.97 -7.56 -4.50
N ALA A 45 -0.05 -7.19 -5.29
CA ALA A 45 -0.71 -8.10 -6.22
C ALA A 45 0.22 -8.60 -7.33
N LEU A 46 1.19 -7.78 -7.73
CA LEU A 46 2.24 -8.13 -8.70
C LEU A 46 3.39 -8.93 -8.07
N GLY A 47 3.42 -9.09 -6.74
CA GLY A 47 4.50 -9.78 -6.03
C GLY A 47 5.80 -8.97 -5.90
N GLU A 48 5.76 -7.67 -6.20
CA GLU A 48 6.92 -6.75 -6.10
C GLU A 48 7.16 -6.30 -4.66
N LEU A 49 6.12 -6.35 -3.83
CA LEU A 49 6.13 -5.88 -2.45
C LEU A 49 5.51 -6.92 -1.53
N ALA A 50 6.19 -7.25 -0.44
CA ALA A 50 5.66 -8.15 0.58
C ALA A 50 4.45 -7.52 1.29
N ASN A 51 3.39 -8.29 1.51
CA ASN A 51 2.19 -7.85 2.22
C ASN A 51 2.39 -7.78 3.75
N GLU A 52 3.43 -7.07 4.19
CA GLU A 52 3.83 -6.95 5.58
C GLU A 52 3.86 -5.48 5.98
N ARG A 53 3.20 -5.14 7.09
CA ARG A 53 2.94 -3.75 7.49
C ARG A 53 4.16 -2.83 7.37
N GLU A 54 5.31 -3.23 7.91
CA GLU A 54 6.52 -2.39 7.87
C GLU A 54 7.09 -2.22 6.46
N ALA A 55 7.08 -3.28 5.63
CA ALA A 55 7.51 -3.19 4.23
C ALA A 55 6.62 -2.23 3.42
N LEU A 56 5.30 -2.30 3.65
CA LEU A 56 4.33 -1.40 3.02
C LEU A 56 4.53 0.05 3.49
N LEU A 57 4.79 0.27 4.78
CA LEU A 57 5.04 1.60 5.33
C LEU A 57 6.32 2.23 4.78
N ASP A 58 7.39 1.45 4.67
CA ASP A 58 8.65 1.94 4.11
C ASP A 58 8.52 2.27 2.62
N TYR A 59 7.75 1.49 1.86
CA TYR A 59 7.40 1.81 0.48
C TYR A 59 6.64 3.15 0.42
N VAL A 60 5.61 3.33 1.24
CA VAL A 60 4.80 4.56 1.28
C VAL A 60 5.65 5.78 1.65
N ARG A 61 6.50 5.67 2.67
CA ARG A 61 7.43 6.74 3.07
C ARG A 61 8.33 7.14 1.91
N LYS A 62 8.93 6.18 1.20
CA LYS A 62 9.80 6.47 0.05
C LYS A 62 9.03 7.14 -1.10
N ALA A 63 7.91 6.56 -1.50
CA ALA A 63 7.13 7.04 -2.63
C ALA A 63 6.56 8.46 -2.43
N TRP A 64 6.31 8.86 -1.17
CA TRP A 64 5.68 10.14 -0.84
C TRP A 64 6.58 11.14 -0.09
N ASN A 65 7.79 10.76 0.33
CA ASN A 65 8.82 11.71 0.78
C ASN A 65 9.56 12.37 -0.39
N GLU A 66 9.55 11.75 -1.58
CA GLU A 66 10.22 12.24 -2.80
C GLU A 66 9.32 13.09 -3.70
N GLN A 67 8.09 13.41 -3.28
CA GLN A 67 7.05 14.15 -4.02
C GLN A 67 6.64 15.43 -3.30
#